data_AF-A0A8T4ECQ9-F1
#
_entry.id   AF-A0A8T4ECQ9-F1
#
_cell.length_a   1.000
_cell.length_b   1.000
_cell.length_c   1.000
_cell.angle_alpha   90.00
_cell.angle_beta   90.00
_cell.angle_gamma   90.00
#
_symmetry.space_group_name_H-M   'P 1'
#
loop_
_entity.id
_entity.type
_entity.pdbx_description
1 polymer ?
#
loop_
_entity_poly.entity_id
_entity_poly.type
_entity_poly.pdbx_seq_one_letter_code
_entity_poly.pdbx_strand_id
1 'polypeptide(L)'
;MPFYLLSPLSDFANLIAGYLMEIWDFLIFIGNISSFIIVLIGAILWFTDVNAKRGKGLVLGGVLLAITVQYFVFFPPAFTFF
;
A
#
# COMPACT_ATOMS: atom_id res chain seq x y z
N MET A 1 23.68 30.44 -11.51
CA MET A 1 22.54 29.58 -11.13
C MET A 1 21.36 30.01 -11.99
N PRO A 2 21.01 29.32 -13.09
CA PRO A 2 19.80 29.69 -13.80
C PRO A 2 18.61 29.26 -12.94
N PHE A 3 17.77 30.22 -12.54
CA PHE A 3 16.45 29.94 -11.99
C PHE A 3 15.61 29.37 -13.14
N TYR A 4 15.35 28.06 -13.12
CA TYR A 4 14.32 27.49 -13.96
C TYR A 4 12.97 28.00 -13.43
N LEU A 5 12.46 29.07 -14.05
CA LEU A 5 11.06 29.47 -13.89
C LEU A 5 10.24 28.38 -14.57
N LEU A 6 9.86 27.37 -13.79
CA LEU A 6 8.85 26.41 -14.19
C LEU A 6 7.55 27.18 -14.49
N SER A 7 6.83 26.75 -15.51
CA SER A 7 5.51 27.31 -15.80
C SER A 7 4.58 27.08 -14.60
N PRO A 8 3.58 27.94 -14.35
CA PRO A 8 2.58 27.70 -13.31
C PRO A 8 1.89 26.33 -13.43
N LEU A 9 1.79 25.79 -14.65
CA LEU A 9 1.24 24.46 -14.89
C LEU A 9 2.17 23.33 -14.38
N SER A 10 3.48 23.46 -14.58
CA SER A 10 4.46 22.50 -14.02
C SER A 10 4.52 22.58 -12.50
N ASP A 11 4.41 23.77 -11.90
CA ASP A 11 4.34 23.91 -10.44
C ASP A 11 3.10 23.22 -9.87
N PHE A 12 1.95 23.41 -10.53
CA PHE A 12 0.72 22.72 -10.16
C PHE A 12 0.83 21.19 -10.31
N ALA A 13 1.39 20.71 -11.42
CA ALA A 13 1.58 19.28 -11.65
C ALA A 13 2.51 18.65 -10.59
N ASN A 14 3.58 19.34 -10.21
CA ASN A 14 4.50 18.91 -9.16
C ASN A 14 3.84 18.86 -7.77
N LEU A 15 2.95 19.82 -7.48
CA LEU A 15 2.18 19.83 -6.24
C LEU A 15 1.20 18.64 -6.17
N ILE A 16 0.50 18.34 -7.27
CA ILE A 16 -0.40 17.18 -7.35
C ILE A 16 0.38 15.86 -7.26
N ALA A 17 1.54 15.78 -7.92
CA ALA A 17 2.44 14.63 -7.80
C ALA A 17 2.87 14.36 -6.35
N GLY A 18 3.20 15.41 -5.59
CA GLY A 18 3.52 15.31 -4.18
C GLY A 18 2.39 14.70 -3.35
N TYR A 19 1.15 15.19 -3.54
CA TYR A 19 -0.01 14.62 -2.84
C TYR A 19 -0.29 13.17 -3.22
N LEU A 20 -0.14 12.80 -4.50
CA LEU A 20 -0.32 11.42 -4.94
C LEU A 20 0.71 10.48 -4.32
N MET A 21 1.95 10.94 -4.17
CA MET A 21 3.01 10.19 -3.48
C MET A 21 2.68 10.00 -2.00
N GLU A 22 2.20 11.04 -1.32
CA GLU A 22 1.79 10.94 0.09
C GLU A 22 0.63 9.96 0.30
N ILE A 23 -0.39 10.02 -0.56
CA ILE A 23 -1.51 9.08 -0.54
C ILE A 23 -1.02 7.64 -0.80
N TRP A 24 -0.06 7.47 -1.71
CA TRP A 24 0.52 6.17 -1.99
C TRP A 24 1.22 5.58 -0.76
N ASP A 25 2.05 6.36 -0.09
CA ASP A 25 2.74 5.93 1.14
C ASP A 25 1.73 5.57 2.24
N PHE A 26 0.64 6.32 2.36
CA PHE A 26 -0.45 6.00 3.28
C PHE A 26 -1.16 4.68 2.94
N LEU A 27 -1.40 4.40 1.66
CA LEU A 27 -1.98 3.14 1.21
C LEU A 27 -1.06 1.95 1.52
N ILE A 28 0.24 2.08 1.30
CA ILE A 28 1.24 1.07 1.66
C ILE A 28 1.24 0.82 3.17
N PHE A 29 1.20 1.89 3.97
CA PHE A 29 1.13 1.79 5.44
C PHE A 29 -0.09 1.00 5.92
N ILE A 30 -1.29 1.35 5.43
CA ILE A 30 -2.53 0.62 5.78
C ILE A 30 -2.47 -0.82 5.28
N GLY A 31 -1.97 -1.04 4.06
CA GLY A 31 -1.85 -2.38 3.47
C GLY A 31 -0.98 -3.30 4.32
N ASN A 32 0.17 -2.81 4.79
CA ASN A 32 1.08 -3.54 5.66
C ASN A 32 0.39 -3.94 6.98
N ILE A 33 -0.21 -2.99 7.69
CA ILE A 33 -0.90 -3.25 8.96
C ILE A 33 -2.09 -4.22 8.75
N SER A 34 -2.87 -3.99 7.70
CA SER A 34 -4.06 -4.81 7.41
C SER A 34 -3.68 -6.26 7.10
N SER A 35 -2.61 -6.47 6.32
CA SER A 35 -2.13 -7.83 6.01
C SER A 35 -1.75 -8.61 7.28
N PHE A 36 -1.06 -7.96 8.22
CA PHE A 36 -0.68 -8.54 9.49
C PHE A 36 -1.89 -8.90 10.36
N ILE A 37 -2.83 -7.97 10.52
CA ILE A 37 -4.05 -8.18 11.32
C ILE A 37 -4.90 -9.32 10.75
N ILE A 38 -5.09 -9.38 9.43
CA ILE A 38 -5.88 -10.43 8.79
C ILE A 38 -5.24 -11.80 9.00
N VAL A 39 -3.92 -11.92 8.87
CA VAL A 39 -3.21 -13.18 9.15
C VAL A 39 -3.38 -13.60 10.61
N LEU A 40 -3.24 -12.67 11.56
CA LEU A 40 -3.43 -12.98 12.99
C LEU A 40 -4.84 -13.46 13.30
N ILE A 41 -5.87 -12.75 12.82
CA ILE A 41 -7.28 -13.15 13.03
C ILE A 41 -7.52 -14.52 12.38
N GLY A 42 -7.00 -14.74 11.17
CA GLY A 42 -7.09 -16.02 10.49
C GLY A 42 -6.44 -17.16 11.27
N ALA A 43 -5.24 -16.92 11.80
CA ALA A 43 -4.50 -17.88 12.61
C ALA A 43 -5.24 -18.22 13.91
N ILE A 44 -5.78 -17.22 14.61
CA ILE A 44 -6.59 -17.44 15.82
C ILE A 44 -7.81 -18.31 15.50
N LEU A 45 -8.58 -17.96 14.46
CA LEU A 45 -9.76 -18.75 14.06
C LEU A 45 -9.44 -20.17 13.61
N TRP A 46 -8.25 -20.37 13.04
CA TRP A 46 -7.79 -21.68 12.63
C TRP A 46 -7.31 -22.50 13.83
N PHE A 47 -6.42 -21.97 14.68
CA PHE A 47 -5.85 -22.73 15.80
C PHE A 47 -6.81 -22.96 16.97
N THR A 48 -7.87 -22.16 17.09
CA THR A 48 -8.93 -22.38 18.08
C THR A 48 -10.05 -23.28 17.57
N ASP A 49 -9.98 -23.74 16.32
CA ASP A 49 -11.01 -24.52 15.61
C ASP A 49 -12.43 -23.90 15.62
N VAL A 50 -12.58 -22.63 16.03
CA VAL A 50 -13.87 -21.90 16.05
C VAL A 50 -14.45 -21.82 14.64
N ASN A 51 -13.60 -21.57 13.64
CA ASN A 51 -13.99 -21.61 12.24
C ASN A 51 -12.78 -21.86 11.33
N ALA A 52 -12.26 -23.09 11.35
CA ALA A 52 -11.02 -23.44 10.65
C ALA A 52 -11.06 -23.15 9.13
N LYS A 53 -12.21 -23.33 8.47
CA LYS A 53 -12.36 -23.03 7.04
C LYS A 53 -12.17 -21.53 6.76
N ARG A 54 -12.82 -20.66 7.54
CA ARG A 54 -12.67 -19.20 7.42
C ARG A 54 -11.27 -18.76 7.85
N GLY A 55 -10.73 -19.35 8.92
CA GLY A 55 -9.39 -19.05 9.42
C GLY A 55 -8.30 -19.25 8.37
N LYS A 56 -8.28 -20.43 7.72
CA LYS A 56 -7.36 -20.72 6.61
C LYS A 56 -7.52 -19.73 5.44
N GLY A 57 -8.76 -19.38 5.11
CA GLY A 57 -9.04 -18.40 4.06
C GLY A 57 -8.51 -17.00 4.38
N LEU A 58 -8.63 -16.56 5.63
CA LEU A 58 -8.09 -15.28 6.10
C LEU A 58 -6.56 -15.29 6.12
N VAL A 59 -5.92 -16.37 6.59
CA VAL A 59 -4.45 -16.48 6.54
C VAL A 59 -3.95 -16.35 5.11
N LEU A 60 -4.53 -17.11 4.17
CA LEU A 60 -4.16 -17.03 2.75
C LEU A 60 -4.42 -15.64 2.17
N GLY A 61 -5.57 -15.03 2.49
CA GLY A 61 -5.90 -13.69 2.02
C GLY A 61 -4.96 -12.61 2.55
N GLY A 62 -4.58 -12.70 3.83
CA GLY A 62 -3.61 -11.79 4.45
C GLY A 62 -2.20 -11.95 3.87
N VAL A 63 -1.76 -13.17 3.60
CA VAL A 63 -0.48 -13.44 2.91
C VAL A 63 -0.50 -12.89 1.47
N LEU A 64 -1.59 -13.11 0.73
CA LEU A 64 -1.73 -12.57 -0.62
C LEU A 64 -1.72 -11.04 -0.63
N LEU A 65 -2.40 -10.41 0.35
CA LEU A 65 -2.37 -8.96 0.52
C LEU A 65 -0.96 -8.48 0.83
N ALA A 66 -0.22 -9.15 1.73
CA ALA A 66 1.17 -8.81 2.03
C ALA A 66 2.07 -8.88 0.79
N ILE A 67 1.93 -9.92 -0.04
CA ILE A 67 2.67 -10.05 -1.30
C ILE A 67 2.32 -8.90 -2.26
N THR A 68 1.03 -8.58 -2.38
CA THR A 68 0.56 -7.49 -3.22
C THR A 68 1.14 -6.14 -2.78
N VAL A 69 1.08 -5.84 -1.48
CA VAL A 69 1.64 -4.61 -0.92
C VAL A 69 3.16 -4.57 -1.13
N GLN A 70 3.86 -5.67 -0.86
CA GLN A 70 5.30 -5.76 -1.05
C GLN A 70 5.72 -5.54 -2.51
N TYR A 71 4.95 -6.04 -3.47
CA TYR A 71 5.17 -5.75 -4.89
C TYR A 71 5.12 -4.24 -5.16
N PHE A 72 4.11 -3.55 -4.61
CA PHE A 72 3.95 -2.11 -4.78
C PHE A 72 4.98 -1.26 -4.02
N VAL A 73 5.61 -1.82 -2.96
CA VAL A 73 6.79 -1.22 -2.33
C VAL A 73 8.00 -1.30 -3.25
N PHE A 74 8.21 -2.43 -3.93
CA PHE A 74 9.35 -2.60 -4.85
C PHE A 74 9.18 -1.83 -6.16
N PHE A 75 7.95 -1.71 -6.64
CA PHE A 75 7.62 -1.05 -7.90
C PHE A 75 6.61 0.07 -7.65
N PRO A 76 7.02 1.16 -6.97
CA PRO A 76 6.13 2.28 -6.74
C PRO A 76 5.82 3.00 -8.06
N PRO A 77 4.61 3.57 -8.21
CA PRO A 77 4.26 4.40 -9.36
C PRO A 77 5.14 5.66 -9.39
N ALA A 78 5.64 5.98 -10.58
CA ALA A 78 6.31 7.25 -10.82
C ALA A 78 5.26 8.32 -11.06
N PHE A 79 5.03 9.21 -10.09
CA PHE A 79 4.16 10.38 -10.23
C PHE A 79 4.94 11.59 -10.76
N THR A 80 5.87 11.41 -11.69
CA THR A 80 6.68 12.51 -12.24
C THR A 80 6.02 13.08 -13.48
N PHE A 81 5.82 14.40 -13.52
CA PHE A 81 5.33 15.12 -14.70
C PHE A 81 6.39 16.10 -15.19
N PHE A 82 7.07 15.73 -16.28
CA PHE A 82 8.02 16.50 -17.09
C PHE A 82 9.31 17.00 -16.41
#